data_AF-A0A1V4EF64-F1
#
_entry.id   AF-A0A1V4EF64-F1
#
_cell.length_a   1.000
_cell.length_b   1.000
_cell.length_c   1.000
_cell.angle_alpha   90.00
_cell.angle_beta   90.00
_cell.angle_gamma   90.00
#
_symmetry.space_group_name_H-M   'P 1'
#
loop_
_entity.id
_entity.type
_entity.pdbx_description
1 polymer ?
#
loop_
_entity_poly.entity_id
_entity_poly.type
_entity_poly.pdbx_seq_one_letter_code
_entity_poly.pdbx_strand_id
1 'polypeptide(L)' 'MRRHTCECKATIYELCAAGGLLFIRRTTRGKKVEIRETERLVAARMEELWVRLLSGEVH' A
#
# COMPACT_ATOMS: atom_id res chain seq x y z
N MET A 1 10.82 1.98 -29.26
CA MET A 1 10.79 2.34 -27.82
C MET A 1 10.57 1.06 -27.01
N ARG A 2 11.59 0.57 -26.29
CA ARG A 2 11.44 -0.61 -25.40
C ARG A 2 10.79 -0.17 -24.10
N ARG A 3 9.57 -0.64 -23.84
CA ARG A 3 8.88 -0.45 -22.57
C ARG A 3 9.47 -1.44 -21.57
N HIS A 4 9.96 -0.95 -20.44
CA HIS A 4 10.47 -1.75 -19.34
C HIS A 4 9.82 -1.27 -18.05
N THR A 5 9.57 -2.19 -17.13
CA THR A 5 9.22 -1.86 -15.75
C THR A 5 10.50 -1.55 -14.97
N CYS A 6 10.42 -0.65 -14.00
CA CYS A 6 11.52 -0.31 -13.09
C CYS A 6 10.98 -0.12 -11.68
N GLU A 7 11.66 -0.70 -10.69
CA GLU A 7 11.30 -0.53 -9.28
C GLU A 7 11.55 0.90 -8.77
N CYS A 8 12.37 1.67 -9.49
CA CYS A 8 12.70 3.07 -9.17
C CYS A 8 11.50 4.03 -9.18
N LYS A 9 10.38 3.64 -9.81
CA LYS A 9 9.13 4.43 -9.89
C LYS A 9 7.92 3.67 -9.35
N ALA A 10 8.15 2.59 -8.61
CA ALA A 10 7.07 1.74 -8.12
C ALA A 10 6.30 2.41 -6.97
N THR A 11 4.98 2.25 -6.99
CA THR A 11 4.14 2.36 -5.79
C THR A 11 4.00 0.96 -5.20
N ILE A 12 4.36 0.83 -3.93
CA ILE A 12 4.34 -0.43 -3.19
C ILE A 12 3.32 -0.28 -2.07
N TYR A 13 2.45 -1.27 -1.93
CA TYR A 13 1.50 -1.37 -0.83
C TYR A 13 1.86 -2.58 0.02
N GLU A 14 1.89 -2.38 1.33
CA GLU A 14 2.21 -3.42 2.32
C GLU A 14 1.07 -3.49 3.34
N LEU A 15 0.58 -4.70 3.63
CA LEU A 15 -0.33 -4.95 4.75
C LEU A 15 0.50 -5.22 6.01
N CYS A 16 0.53 -4.25 6.92
CA CYS A 16 1.35 -4.27 8.12
C CYS A 16 0.51 -4.57 9.37
N ALA A 17 1.17 -5.11 10.40
CA ALA A 17 0.57 -5.38 11.71
C ALA A 17 1.38 -4.72 12.84
N ALA A 18 0.69 -4.07 13.78
CA ALA A 18 1.29 -3.53 15.01
C ALA A 18 0.24 -3.41 16.12
N GLY A 19 0.60 -3.82 17.34
CA GLY A 19 -0.30 -3.67 18.50
C GLY A 19 -1.64 -4.41 18.36
N GLY A 20 -1.67 -5.54 17.65
CA GLY A 20 -2.90 -6.30 17.38
C GLY A 20 -3.83 -5.70 16.32
N LEU A 21 -3.43 -4.59 15.70
CA LEU A 21 -4.17 -3.94 14.62
C LEU A 21 -3.38 -4.05 13.30
N LEU A 22 -4.10 -3.89 12.20
CA LEU A 22 -3.53 -3.85 10.85
C LEU A 22 -3.62 -2.44 10.26
N PHE A 23 -2.75 -2.13 9.30
CA PHE A 23 -2.74 -0.89 8.53
C PHE A 23 -2.06 -1.11 7.17
N ILE A 24 -2.39 -0.29 6.18
CA ILE A 24 -1.74 -0.32 4.88
C ILE A 24 -0.68 0.77 4.82
N ARG A 25 0.55 0.39 4.48
CA ARG A 25 1.62 1.34 4.14
C ARG A 25 1.72 1.46 2.62
N ARG A 26 1.63 2.69 2.11
CA ARG A 26 1.93 3.04 0.72
C ARG A 26 3.29 3.71 0.64
N THR A 27 4.21 3.08 -0.07
CA THR A 27 5.53 3.63 -0.39
C THR A 27 5.57 4.00 -1.87
N THR A 28 5.66 5.30 -2.17
CA THR A 28 5.84 5.79 -3.55
C THR A 28 7.30 6.14 -3.76
N ARG A 29 7.97 5.43 -4.68
CA ARG A 29 9.36 5.71 -5.06
C ARG A 29 9.37 6.68 -6.23
N GLY A 30 10.10 7.77 -6.08
CA GLY A 30 10.31 8.79 -7.11
C GLY A 30 11.62 9.54 -6.87
N LYS A 31 11.66 10.85 -7.17
CA LYS A 31 12.81 11.70 -6.80
C LYS A 31 13.06 11.72 -5.28
N LYS A 32 11.99 11.53 -4.50
CA LYS A 32 12.01 11.32 -3.05
C LYS A 32 11.12 10.13 -2.74
N VAL A 33 11.42 9.40 -1.67
CA VAL A 33 10.56 8.35 -1.14
C VAL A 33 9.48 9.01 -0.29
N GLU A 34 8.21 8.71 -0.60
CA GLU A 34 7.08 9.13 0.21
C GLU A 34 6.42 7.90 0.82
N ILE A 35 6.15 7.95 2.13
CA ILE A 35 5.47 6.91 2.88
C ILE A 35 4.19 7.51 3.48
N ARG A 36 3.06 6.85 3.26
CA ARG A 36 1.79 7.14 3.94
C ARG A 36 1.23 5.87 4.55
N GLU A 37 0.60 6.01 5.70
CA GLU A 37 -0.08 4.93 6.39
C GLU A 37 -1.55 5.28 6.56
N THR A 38 -2.42 4.28 6.47
CA THR A 38 -3.82 4.43 6.86
C THR A 38 -3.95 4.50 8.38
N GLU A 39 -5.18 4.76 8.85
CA GLU A 39 -5.51 4.44 10.22
C GLU A 39 -5.32 2.94 10.53
N ARG A 40 -5.20 2.61 11.81
CA ARG A 40 -5.05 1.24 12.30
C ARG A 40 -6.42 0.66 12.59
N LEU A 41 -6.76 -0.46 11.96
CA LEU A 41 -8.06 -1.11 12.09
C LEU A 41 -7.91 -2.55 12.57
N VAL A 42 -9.01 -3.10 13.09
CA VAL A 42 -9.13 -4.55 13.33
C VAL A 42 -9.04 -5.32 12.01
N ALA A 43 -8.58 -6.57 12.09
CA ALA A 43 -8.26 -7.40 10.92
C ALA A 43 -9.39 -7.44 9.89
N ALA A 44 -10.64 -7.73 10.31
CA ALA A 44 -11.78 -7.84 9.41
C ALA A 44 -12.00 -6.60 8.53
N ARG A 45 -11.80 -5.40 9.08
CA ARG A 45 -11.97 -4.13 8.34
C ARG A 45 -10.78 -3.84 7.43
N MET A 46 -9.56 -4.16 7.88
CA MET A 46 -8.37 -3.92 7.08
C MET A 46 -8.26 -4.91 5.91
N GLU A 47 -8.67 -6.17 6.09
CA GLU A 47 -8.71 -7.15 5.01
C GLU A 47 -9.72 -6.76 3.92
N GLU A 48 -10.90 -6.24 4.29
CA GLU A 48 -11.86 -5.69 3.33
C GLU A 48 -11.23 -4.55 2.51
N LEU A 49 -10.56 -3.61 3.19
CA LEU A 49 -9.88 -2.49 2.54
C LEU A 49 -8.73 -2.97 1.63
N TRP A 50 -7.98 -3.97 2.08
CA TRP A 50 -6.88 -4.57 1.32
C TRP A 50 -7.36 -5.21 0.02
N VAL A 51 -8.45 -5.97 0.06
CA VAL A 51 -9.05 -6.57 -1.15
C VAL A 51 -9.50 -5.47 -2.12
N ARG A 52 -10.18 -4.43 -1.63
CA ARG A 52 -10.63 -3.30 -2.45
C ARG A 52 -9.46 -2.52 -3.06
N LEU A 53 -8.34 -2.42 -2.36
CA LEU A 53 -7.13 -1.80 -2.88
C LEU A 53 -6.54 -2.63 -4.02
N LEU A 54 -6.41 -3.95 -3.83
CA LEU A 54 -5.87 -4.86 -4.84
C LEU A 54 -6.78 -5.01 -6.06
N SER A 55 -8.10 -4.83 -5.91
CA SER A 55 -9.04 -4.77 -7.02
C SER A 55 -9.06 -3.43 -7.75
N GLY A 56 -8.37 -2.40 -7.24
CA GLY A 56 -8.33 -1.06 -7.82
C GLY A 56 -9.57 -0.20 -7.54
N GLU A 57 -10.36 -0.55 -6.53
CA GLU A 57 -11.55 0.22 -6.12
C GLU A 57 -11.21 1.42 -5.22
N VAL A 58 -9.99 1.46 -4.67
CA VAL A 58 -9.48 2.54 -3.81
C VAL A 58 -7.99 2.81 -4.13
N HIS A 59 -7.47 4.02 -3.85
CA HIS A 59 -6.10 4.46 -4.23
C HIS A 59 -5.33 5.25 -3.17
#